data_AF-B8B5U8-F1
#
_entry.id   AF-B8B5U8-F1
#
_cell.length_a   1.000
_cell.length_b   1.000
_cell.length_c   1.000
_cell.angle_alpha   90.00
_cell.angle_beta   90.00
_cell.angle_gamma   90.00
#
_symmetry.space_group_name_H-M   'P 1'
#
loop_
_entity.id
_entity.type
_entity.pdbx_description
1 polymer ?
#
loop_
_entity_poly.entity_id
_entity_poly.type
_entity_poly.pdbx_seq_one_letter_code
_entity_poly.pdbx_strand_id
1 'polypeptide(L)'
;MKFAKKYEKYMKGMDEELPGVGLKRLKKLLKKCRSDLQSHENDGSSAGRCPGHCSVCDGSFFPSLLNEMSAVVGCFNEKAKKLLELHLASGFKKYTMWFTSKGHKSHGALIQQGKDLVTYAIINAVAMRKILKKYDKIHYSKQGQEFKAQAQSLHIEILQSPWLCELMAFYMNLRRSKKNNGAMELFGDCSLVFDDDKPTISCNLFDSMRVDISLTCSICLDTVFDPVALSCGHIYCYLCSCSAASVTIVDGLKSAERKSKCPLCRQAGVFPNAVHLDELNMLLSYSCPEYWEKRIQMERVERVRLAKEHWESQCRAFLGM
;
A
#
# COMPACT_ATOMS: atom_id res chain seq x y z
N MET A 1 2.53 20.78 -20.90
CA MET A 1 1.08 20.44 -20.90
C MET A 1 0.52 20.43 -19.47
N LYS A 2 -0.67 20.98 -19.19
CA LYS A 2 -1.28 20.94 -17.83
C LYS A 2 -1.43 19.49 -17.36
N PHE A 3 -1.01 19.16 -16.13
CA PHE A 3 -0.99 17.78 -15.57
C PHE A 3 -2.26 16.96 -15.86
N ALA A 4 -3.46 17.55 -15.71
CA ALA A 4 -4.70 16.84 -15.96
C ALA A 4 -4.85 16.30 -17.39
N LYS A 5 -4.33 17.01 -18.40
CA LYS A 5 -4.30 16.49 -19.77
C LYS A 5 -3.31 15.33 -19.89
N LYS A 6 -2.15 15.38 -19.22
CA LYS A 6 -1.14 14.29 -19.22
C LYS A 6 -1.71 13.04 -18.54
N TYR A 7 -2.37 13.23 -17.40
CA TYR A 7 -3.09 12.20 -16.67
C TYR A 7 -4.14 11.51 -17.55
N GLU A 8 -5.03 12.27 -18.20
CA GLU A 8 -6.05 11.69 -19.08
C GLU A 8 -5.46 10.98 -20.29
N LYS A 9 -4.40 11.53 -20.90
CA LYS A 9 -3.70 10.88 -22.01
C LYS A 9 -3.10 9.55 -21.57
N TYR A 10 -2.49 9.50 -20.38
CA TYR A 10 -1.95 8.27 -19.80
C TYR A 10 -3.06 7.24 -19.58
N MET A 11 -4.12 7.61 -18.86
CA MET A 11 -5.24 6.71 -18.57
C MET A 11 -5.93 6.16 -19.82
N LYS A 12 -6.06 6.98 -20.88
CA LYS A 12 -6.60 6.55 -22.19
C LYS A 12 -5.65 5.70 -23.02
N GLY A 13 -4.35 5.78 -22.74
CA GLY A 13 -3.32 5.05 -23.47
C GLY A 13 -3.02 3.67 -22.88
N MET A 14 -3.73 3.26 -21.83
CA MET A 14 -3.61 1.93 -21.26
C MET A 14 -4.42 0.93 -22.10
N ASP A 15 -3.87 -0.27 -22.28
CA ASP A 15 -4.52 -1.35 -23.06
C ASP A 15 -5.84 -1.84 -22.44
N GLU A 16 -6.02 -1.61 -21.14
CA GLU A 16 -7.19 -1.99 -20.37
C GLU A 16 -7.76 -0.75 -19.68
N GLU A 17 -9.10 -0.62 -19.67
CA GLU A 17 -9.77 0.49 -18.98
C GLU A 17 -9.66 0.33 -17.46
N LEU A 18 -8.76 1.10 -16.84
CA LEU A 18 -8.55 1.09 -15.40
C LEU A 18 -9.34 2.21 -14.70
N PRO A 19 -9.80 1.98 -13.45
CA PRO A 19 -10.33 3.04 -12.62
C PRO A 19 -9.32 4.18 -12.49
N GLY A 20 -9.81 5.41 -12.43
CA GLY A 20 -8.97 6.59 -12.29
C GLY A 20 -9.72 7.75 -11.66
N VAL A 21 -8.95 8.71 -11.17
CA VAL A 21 -9.46 9.97 -10.65
C VAL A 21 -10.02 10.81 -11.79
N GLY A 22 -11.31 11.08 -11.74
CA GLY A 22 -12.06 11.89 -12.70
C GLY A 22 -11.75 13.38 -12.61
N LEU A 23 -10.49 13.77 -12.83
CA LEU A 23 -9.99 15.14 -12.62
C LEU A 23 -10.85 16.22 -13.31
N LYS A 24 -11.34 15.96 -14.53
CA LYS A 24 -12.26 16.89 -15.23
C LYS A 24 -13.60 17.02 -14.51
N ARG A 25 -14.22 15.89 -14.15
CA ARG A 25 -15.51 15.84 -13.44
C ARG A 25 -15.39 16.52 -12.07
N LEU A 26 -14.42 16.11 -11.26
CA LEU A 26 -14.16 16.69 -9.94
C LEU A 26 -13.85 18.19 -10.04
N LYS A 27 -13.06 18.63 -11.04
CA LYS A 27 -12.82 20.07 -11.26
C LYS A 27 -14.08 20.84 -11.64
N LYS A 28 -15.04 20.24 -12.35
CA LYS A 28 -16.33 20.85 -12.65
C LYS A 28 -17.18 20.99 -11.39
N LEU A 29 -17.23 19.97 -10.53
CA LEU A 29 -17.92 20.04 -9.22
C LEU A 29 -17.37 21.20 -8.38
N LEU A 30 -16.04 21.30 -8.26
CA LEU A 30 -15.39 22.40 -7.53
C LEU A 30 -15.64 23.80 -8.13
N LYS A 31 -15.92 23.90 -9.44
CA LYS A 31 -16.24 25.20 -10.06
C LYS A 31 -17.65 25.65 -9.71
N LYS A 32 -18.62 24.72 -9.66
CA LYS A 32 -20.00 25.02 -9.25
C LYS A 32 -20.03 25.61 -7.84
N CYS A 33 -19.32 24.97 -6.91
CA CYS A 33 -19.22 25.47 -5.54
C CYS A 33 -18.65 26.90 -5.44
N ARG A 34 -17.65 27.26 -6.27
CA ARG A 34 -17.12 28.64 -6.29
C ARG A 34 -18.17 29.66 -6.73
N SER A 35 -18.99 29.31 -7.73
CA SER A 35 -20.08 30.18 -8.19
C SER A 35 -21.13 30.39 -7.11
N ASP A 36 -21.48 29.33 -6.38
CA ASP A 36 -22.44 29.39 -5.28
C ASP A 36 -21.91 30.25 -4.11
N LEU A 37 -20.61 30.14 -3.79
CA LEU A 37 -19.95 30.99 -2.78
C LEU A 37 -19.97 32.48 -3.17
N GLN A 38 -19.73 32.80 -4.45
CA GLN A 38 -19.74 34.18 -4.95
C GLN A 38 -21.13 34.79 -4.98
N SER A 39 -22.20 34.01 -5.22
CA SER A 39 -23.57 34.51 -5.14
C SER A 39 -23.99 34.88 -3.71
N HIS A 40 -23.47 34.18 -2.70
CA HIS A 40 -23.77 34.47 -1.30
C HIS A 40 -23.00 35.68 -0.74
N GLU A 41 -21.86 36.07 -1.33
CA GLU A 41 -21.13 37.28 -0.93
C GLU A 41 -21.90 38.58 -1.23
N ASN A 42 -22.87 38.56 -2.15
CA ASN A 42 -23.72 39.73 -2.44
C ASN A 42 -24.80 39.99 -1.38
N ASP A 43 -25.14 39.00 -0.54
CA ASP A 43 -26.16 39.12 0.50
C ASP A 43 -25.53 39.30 1.89
N GLY A 44 -24.68 40.33 2.04
CA GLY A 44 -24.36 41.00 3.32
C GLY A 44 -23.89 40.18 4.54
N SER A 45 -23.72 38.87 4.41
CA SER A 45 -23.59 37.94 5.55
C SER A 45 -22.18 37.36 5.57
N SER A 46 -21.37 37.86 6.49
CA SER A 46 -20.10 37.30 6.99
C SER A 46 -19.19 36.57 5.98
N ALA A 47 -18.35 37.36 5.31
CA ALA A 47 -16.97 37.08 4.92
C ALA A 47 -16.59 35.61 4.59
N GLY A 48 -16.73 35.24 3.31
CA GLY A 48 -15.77 34.43 2.55
C GLY A 48 -15.41 33.02 3.03
N ARG A 49 -16.07 32.47 4.06
CA ARG A 49 -15.91 31.06 4.45
C ARG A 49 -17.09 30.27 3.94
N CYS A 50 -16.78 29.20 3.21
CA CYS A 50 -17.69 28.08 3.09
C CYS A 50 -18.14 27.72 4.51
N PRO A 51 -19.44 27.75 4.86
CA PRO A 51 -19.92 27.12 6.09
C PRO A 51 -19.32 25.72 6.08
N GLY A 52 -18.82 25.22 7.20
CA GLY A 52 -18.01 24.00 7.23
C GLY A 52 -18.65 22.77 6.59
N HIS A 53 -19.91 22.85 6.15
CA HIS A 53 -20.62 21.87 5.33
C HIS A 53 -21.18 22.54 4.06
N CYS A 54 -20.69 22.17 2.88
CA CYS A 54 -21.24 22.62 1.60
C CYS A 54 -21.89 21.44 0.88
N SER A 55 -23.16 21.61 0.48
CA SER A 55 -23.95 20.56 -0.17
C SER A 55 -23.27 19.96 -1.40
N VAL A 56 -22.56 20.77 -2.20
CA VAL A 56 -21.79 20.29 -3.35
C VAL A 56 -20.56 19.50 -2.89
N CYS A 57 -19.84 19.96 -1.87
CA CYS A 57 -18.60 19.33 -1.41
C CYS A 57 -18.86 18.02 -0.67
N ASP A 58 -19.74 18.06 0.34
CA ASP A 58 -20.05 16.91 1.19
C ASP A 58 -21.01 15.95 0.50
N GLY A 59 -21.93 16.46 -0.32
CA GLY A 59 -22.90 15.63 -1.04
C GLY A 59 -22.38 15.01 -2.33
N SER A 60 -21.37 15.59 -2.98
CA SER A 60 -20.92 15.10 -4.30
C SER A 60 -19.41 14.98 -4.47
N PHE A 61 -18.61 15.94 -4.01
CA PHE A 61 -17.17 15.93 -4.27
C PHE A 61 -16.45 14.83 -3.48
N PHE A 62 -16.54 14.84 -2.15
CA PHE A 62 -15.84 13.86 -1.31
C PHE A 62 -16.36 12.43 -1.50
N PRO A 63 -17.68 12.18 -1.60
CA PRO A 63 -18.18 10.84 -1.92
C PRO A 63 -17.71 10.33 -3.28
N SER A 64 -17.73 11.17 -4.33
CA SER A 64 -17.20 10.78 -5.65
C SER A 64 -15.71 10.48 -5.58
N LEU A 65 -14.93 11.32 -4.91
CA LEU A 65 -13.49 11.13 -4.77
C LEU A 65 -13.18 9.86 -3.97
N LEU A 66 -13.89 9.60 -2.87
CA LEU A 66 -13.74 8.39 -2.06
C LEU A 66 -13.98 7.14 -2.90
N ASN A 67 -15.09 7.09 -3.64
CA ASN A 67 -15.42 5.96 -4.52
C ASN A 67 -14.35 5.74 -5.61
N GLU A 68 -13.88 6.83 -6.25
CA GLU A 68 -12.81 6.77 -7.24
C GLU A 68 -11.50 6.24 -6.63
N MET A 69 -11.13 6.70 -5.44
CA MET A 69 -9.91 6.26 -4.76
C MET A 69 -9.99 4.79 -4.34
N SER A 70 -11.13 4.35 -3.78
CA SER A 70 -11.36 2.95 -3.42
C SER A 70 -11.27 2.04 -4.66
N ALA A 71 -11.85 2.45 -5.79
CA ALA A 71 -11.76 1.70 -7.03
C ALA A 71 -10.32 1.61 -7.57
N VAL A 72 -9.57 2.71 -7.50
CA VAL A 72 -8.15 2.76 -7.90
C VAL A 72 -7.30 1.83 -7.04
N VAL A 73 -7.43 1.92 -5.71
CA VAL A 73 -6.65 1.09 -4.77
C VAL A 73 -7.03 -0.38 -4.89
N GLY A 74 -8.34 -0.69 -4.98
CA GLY A 74 -8.82 -2.06 -5.18
C GLY A 74 -8.25 -2.69 -6.45
N CYS A 75 -8.36 -1.99 -7.58
CA CYS A 75 -7.81 -2.45 -8.86
C CYS A 75 -6.29 -2.61 -8.80
N PHE A 76 -5.56 -1.66 -8.19
CA PHE A 76 -4.11 -1.77 -8.05
C PHE A 76 -3.72 -3.00 -7.22
N ASN A 77 -4.34 -3.17 -6.04
CA ASN A 77 -4.03 -4.26 -5.12
C ASN A 77 -4.29 -5.62 -5.78
N GLU A 78 -5.42 -5.78 -6.47
CA GLU A 78 -5.76 -7.03 -7.16
C GLU A 78 -4.72 -7.37 -8.24
N LYS A 79 -4.36 -6.40 -9.08
CA LYS A 79 -3.39 -6.63 -10.17
C LYS A 79 -1.98 -6.83 -9.67
N ALA A 80 -1.55 -6.06 -8.68
CA ALA A 80 -0.23 -6.19 -8.06
C ALA A 80 -0.09 -7.57 -7.39
N LYS A 81 -1.09 -7.98 -6.60
CA LYS A 81 -1.15 -9.31 -6.00
C LYS A 81 -1.04 -10.41 -7.06
N LYS A 82 -1.88 -10.37 -8.09
CA LYS A 82 -1.88 -11.37 -9.17
C LYS A 82 -0.53 -11.44 -9.89
N LEU A 83 0.10 -10.30 -10.14
CA LEU A 83 1.41 -10.22 -10.78
C LEU A 83 2.49 -10.87 -9.92
N LEU A 84 2.52 -10.54 -8.63
CA LEU A 84 3.51 -11.06 -7.67
C LEU A 84 3.30 -12.55 -7.42
N GLU A 85 2.05 -13.01 -7.29
CA GLU A 85 1.73 -14.44 -7.19
C GLU A 85 2.22 -15.23 -8.41
N LEU A 86 2.04 -14.69 -9.63
CA LEU A 86 2.56 -15.29 -10.86
C LEU A 86 4.10 -15.29 -10.90
N HIS A 87 4.74 -14.23 -10.40
CA HIS A 87 6.19 -14.12 -10.36
C HIS A 87 6.81 -15.10 -9.36
N LEU A 88 6.25 -15.19 -8.15
CA LEU A 88 6.71 -16.05 -7.06
C LEU A 88 6.28 -17.52 -7.22
N ALA A 89 5.45 -17.83 -8.22
CA ALA A 89 4.99 -19.18 -8.51
C ALA A 89 6.16 -20.14 -8.78
N SER A 90 6.35 -21.12 -7.89
CA SER A 90 7.31 -22.22 -8.05
C SER A 90 6.61 -23.58 -8.06
N GLY A 91 7.30 -24.63 -8.51
CA GLY A 91 6.81 -26.02 -8.49
C GLY A 91 5.43 -26.22 -9.15
N PHE A 92 4.55 -27.00 -8.51
CA PHE A 92 3.17 -27.26 -8.95
C PHE A 92 2.29 -26.00 -9.00
N LYS A 93 2.55 -25.00 -8.14
CA LYS A 93 1.85 -23.71 -8.15
C LYS A 93 2.09 -22.95 -9.46
N LYS A 94 3.29 -23.08 -10.04
CA LYS A 94 3.62 -22.55 -11.38
C LYS A 94 2.82 -23.25 -12.48
N TYR A 95 2.72 -24.58 -12.44
CA TYR A 95 1.95 -25.34 -13.45
C TYR A 95 0.44 -25.04 -13.38
N THR A 96 -0.14 -24.96 -12.19
CA THR A 96 -1.58 -24.63 -12.03
C THR A 96 -1.91 -23.20 -12.47
N MET A 97 -1.03 -22.23 -12.20
CA MET A 97 -1.15 -20.88 -12.76
C MET A 97 -0.92 -20.83 -14.28
N TRP A 98 -0.08 -21.72 -14.81
CA TRP A 98 0.18 -21.86 -16.24
C TRP A 98 -1.03 -22.40 -17.02
N PHE A 99 -1.86 -23.26 -16.42
CA PHE A 99 -3.13 -23.71 -17.02
C PHE A 99 -4.23 -22.64 -16.97
N THR A 100 -4.26 -21.80 -15.92
CA THR A 100 -5.34 -20.81 -15.71
C THR A 100 -5.07 -19.46 -16.37
N SER A 101 -3.81 -19.09 -16.55
CA SER A 101 -3.41 -17.88 -17.28
C SER A 101 -3.17 -18.23 -18.74
N LYS A 102 -3.96 -17.65 -19.67
CA LYS A 102 -3.74 -17.78 -21.12
C LYS A 102 -2.27 -17.55 -21.49
N GLY A 103 -1.52 -18.64 -21.69
CA GLY A 103 -0.19 -18.68 -22.32
C GLY A 103 0.93 -17.89 -21.62
N HIS A 104 2.11 -18.49 -21.55
CA HIS A 104 3.45 -17.88 -21.48
C HIS A 104 3.52 -16.34 -21.31
N LYS A 105 3.14 -15.78 -20.16
CA LYS A 105 3.58 -14.40 -19.84
C LYS A 105 5.09 -14.47 -19.65
N SER A 106 5.86 -13.99 -20.62
CA SER A 106 7.31 -13.96 -20.52
C SER A 106 7.72 -13.19 -19.26
N HIS A 107 8.89 -13.52 -18.68
CA HIS A 107 9.44 -12.76 -17.57
C HIS A 107 9.55 -11.26 -17.89
N GLY A 108 9.80 -10.91 -19.16
CA GLY A 108 9.77 -9.53 -19.64
C GLY A 108 8.39 -8.89 -19.55
N ALA A 109 7.33 -9.62 -19.90
CA ALA A 109 5.95 -9.14 -19.80
C ALA A 109 5.50 -8.90 -18.35
N LEU A 110 5.93 -9.73 -17.40
CA LEU A 110 5.67 -9.51 -15.96
C LEU A 110 6.39 -8.25 -15.47
N ILE A 111 7.67 -8.06 -15.84
CA ILE A 111 8.41 -6.84 -15.50
C ILE A 111 7.68 -5.61 -16.03
N GLN A 112 7.23 -5.63 -17.29
CA GLN A 112 6.54 -4.49 -17.90
C GLN A 112 5.20 -4.21 -17.20
N GLN A 113 4.39 -5.23 -16.94
CA GLN A 113 3.13 -5.08 -16.22
C GLN A 113 3.33 -4.45 -14.84
N GLY A 114 4.39 -4.82 -14.12
CA GLY A 114 4.68 -4.19 -12.83
C GLY A 114 5.04 -2.71 -12.99
N LYS A 115 5.73 -2.33 -14.10
CA LYS A 115 6.17 -0.96 -14.34
C LYS A 115 4.94 -0.09 -14.61
N ASP A 116 3.99 -0.66 -15.35
CA ASP A 116 2.71 -0.04 -15.64
C ASP A 116 1.87 0.12 -14.35
N LEU A 117 1.89 -0.86 -13.45
CA LEU A 117 1.21 -0.77 -12.14
C LEU A 117 1.82 0.28 -11.21
N VAL A 118 3.15 0.34 -11.10
CA VAL A 118 3.83 1.38 -10.32
C VAL A 118 3.55 2.76 -10.91
N THR A 119 3.61 2.90 -12.23
CA THR A 119 3.29 4.17 -12.91
C THR A 119 1.84 4.57 -12.67
N TYR A 120 0.92 3.61 -12.74
CA TYR A 120 -0.48 3.79 -12.40
C TYR A 120 -0.67 4.28 -10.95
N ALA A 121 0.03 3.68 -9.99
CA ALA A 121 -0.02 4.10 -8.60
C ALA A 121 0.45 5.56 -8.40
N ILE A 122 1.59 5.91 -8.97
CA ILE A 122 2.19 7.25 -8.85
C ILE A 122 1.28 8.31 -9.48
N ILE A 123 0.84 8.08 -10.72
CA ILE A 123 0.05 9.06 -11.47
C ILE A 123 -1.31 9.30 -10.77
N ASN A 124 -1.92 8.25 -10.22
CA ASN A 124 -3.14 8.39 -9.42
C ASN A 124 -2.89 9.08 -8.08
N ALA A 125 -1.81 8.76 -7.35
CA ALA A 125 -1.46 9.46 -6.11
C ALA A 125 -1.24 10.97 -6.34
N VAL A 126 -0.55 11.34 -7.43
CA VAL A 126 -0.36 12.76 -7.80
C VAL A 126 -1.69 13.41 -8.17
N ALA A 127 -2.59 12.70 -8.86
CA ALA A 127 -3.92 13.20 -9.19
C ALA A 127 -4.76 13.49 -7.95
N MET A 128 -4.79 12.56 -6.98
CA MET A 128 -5.46 12.71 -5.68
C MET A 128 -4.91 13.93 -4.94
N ARG A 129 -3.58 14.03 -4.80
CA ARG A 129 -2.93 15.18 -4.17
C ARG A 129 -3.28 16.50 -4.84
N LYS A 130 -3.26 16.55 -6.18
CA LYS A 130 -3.55 17.77 -6.94
C LYS A 130 -5.01 18.19 -6.85
N ILE A 131 -5.95 17.24 -6.77
CA ILE A 131 -7.38 17.59 -6.64
C ILE A 131 -7.71 18.08 -5.22
N LEU A 132 -7.13 17.45 -4.19
CA LEU A 132 -7.29 17.90 -2.79
C LEU A 132 -6.66 19.28 -2.57
N LYS A 133 -5.44 19.53 -3.06
CA LYS A 133 -4.84 20.89 -3.03
C LYS A 133 -5.69 21.93 -3.76
N LYS A 134 -6.39 21.53 -4.83
CA LYS A 134 -7.30 22.42 -5.54
C LYS A 134 -8.58 22.69 -4.73
N TYR A 135 -9.09 21.70 -4.00
CA TYR A 135 -10.20 21.87 -3.08
C TYR A 135 -9.86 22.94 -2.04
N ASP A 136 -8.76 22.75 -1.31
CA ASP A 136 -8.36 23.66 -0.23
C ASP A 136 -8.09 25.07 -0.74
N LYS A 137 -7.50 25.20 -1.93
CA LYS A 137 -7.29 26.50 -2.57
C LYS A 137 -8.59 27.22 -2.94
N ILE A 138 -9.66 26.49 -3.26
CA ILE A 138 -10.96 27.09 -3.65
C ILE A 138 -11.77 27.48 -2.41
N HIS A 139 -11.71 26.68 -1.35
CA HIS A 139 -12.52 26.88 -0.15
C HIS A 139 -11.77 27.59 0.98
N TYR A 140 -10.50 27.97 0.76
CA TYR A 140 -9.62 28.52 1.81
C TYR A 140 -9.64 27.65 3.09
N SER A 141 -9.58 26.32 2.91
CA SER A 141 -9.79 25.32 3.95
C SER A 141 -8.59 24.41 4.15
N LYS A 142 -8.69 23.54 5.16
CA LYS A 142 -7.82 22.35 5.34
C LYS A 142 -8.59 21.02 5.20
N GLN A 143 -9.86 21.06 4.82
CA GLN A 143 -10.70 19.85 4.70
C GLN A 143 -10.17 18.86 3.65
N GLY A 144 -9.54 19.33 2.58
CA GLY A 144 -8.88 18.44 1.62
C GLY A 144 -7.70 17.69 2.25
N GLN A 145 -6.97 18.34 3.15
CA GLN A 145 -5.92 17.73 3.95
C GLN A 145 -6.49 16.76 5.01
N GLU A 146 -7.58 17.13 5.68
CA GLU A 146 -8.29 16.26 6.65
C GLU A 146 -8.84 15.01 5.97
N PHE A 147 -9.45 15.16 4.79
CA PHE A 147 -9.87 14.04 3.96
C PHE A 147 -8.68 13.14 3.57
N LYS A 148 -7.51 13.73 3.29
CA LYS A 148 -6.30 12.93 3.05
C LYS A 148 -5.93 12.09 4.28
N ALA A 149 -5.91 12.69 5.46
CA ALA A 149 -5.64 11.98 6.71
C ALA A 149 -6.69 10.89 6.99
N GLN A 150 -7.96 11.16 6.68
CA GLN A 150 -9.02 10.16 6.77
C GLN A 150 -8.81 9.02 5.76
N ALA A 151 -8.48 9.32 4.50
CA ALA A 151 -8.20 8.32 3.48
C ALA A 151 -7.01 7.41 3.87
N GLN A 152 -6.02 7.95 4.58
CA GLN A 152 -4.93 7.16 5.18
C GLN A 152 -5.46 6.21 6.25
N SER A 153 -6.28 6.70 7.18
CA SER A 153 -6.90 5.86 8.20
C SER A 153 -7.84 4.78 7.63
N LEU A 154 -8.42 5.02 6.45
CA LEU A 154 -9.29 4.10 5.73
C LEU A 154 -8.53 3.15 4.78
N HIS A 155 -7.21 3.31 4.63
CA HIS A 155 -6.37 2.53 3.69
C HIS A 155 -6.74 2.69 2.22
N ILE A 156 -7.18 3.89 1.86
CA ILE A 156 -7.58 4.28 0.50
C ILE A 156 -6.49 5.14 -0.17
N GLU A 157 -5.34 5.36 0.50
CA GLU A 157 -4.14 5.93 -0.14
C GLU A 157 -3.29 4.81 -0.77
N ILE A 158 -3.18 4.80 -2.10
CA ILE A 158 -2.42 3.80 -2.85
C ILE A 158 -0.95 3.69 -2.43
N LEU A 159 -0.36 4.78 -1.93
CA LEU A 159 1.04 4.81 -1.48
C LEU A 159 1.27 4.05 -0.17
N GLN A 160 0.21 3.74 0.57
CA GLN A 160 0.26 2.91 1.78
C GLN A 160 -0.09 1.44 1.48
N SER A 161 -0.33 1.08 0.22
CA SER A 161 -0.61 -0.29 -0.14
C SER A 161 0.61 -1.18 0.14
N PRO A 162 0.45 -2.30 0.86
CA PRO A 162 1.54 -3.25 1.05
C PRO A 162 2.01 -3.85 -0.28
N TRP A 163 1.13 -3.95 -1.27
CA TRP A 163 1.49 -4.39 -2.61
C TRP A 163 2.36 -3.39 -3.37
N LEU A 164 2.28 -2.09 -3.03
CA LEU A 164 3.25 -1.14 -3.54
C LEU A 164 4.62 -1.41 -2.94
N CYS A 165 4.72 -1.59 -1.61
CA CYS A 165 5.97 -1.97 -0.95
C CYS A 165 6.61 -3.21 -1.60
N GLU A 166 5.80 -4.24 -1.82
CA GLU A 166 6.21 -5.50 -2.42
C GLU A 166 6.68 -5.34 -3.87
N LEU A 167 5.97 -4.53 -4.69
CA LEU A 167 6.42 -4.21 -6.04
C LEU A 167 7.74 -3.43 -6.03
N MET A 168 7.96 -2.52 -5.09
CA MET A 168 9.24 -1.79 -4.98
C MET A 168 10.39 -2.76 -4.64
N ALA A 169 10.17 -3.70 -3.72
CA ALA A 169 11.13 -4.74 -3.40
C ALA A 169 11.43 -5.65 -4.61
N PHE A 170 10.40 -6.07 -5.34
CA PHE A 170 10.52 -6.82 -6.60
C PHE A 170 11.43 -6.10 -7.60
N TYR A 171 11.23 -4.78 -7.81
CA TYR A 171 12.07 -4.00 -8.71
C TYR A 171 13.53 -3.93 -8.27
N MET A 172 13.76 -3.78 -6.98
CA MET A 172 15.12 -3.73 -6.43
C MET A 172 15.83 -5.07 -6.60
N ASN A 173 15.13 -6.18 -6.35
CA ASN A 173 15.65 -7.53 -6.59
C ASN A 173 15.98 -7.77 -8.07
N LEU A 174 15.11 -7.33 -8.99
CA LEU A 174 15.36 -7.41 -10.44
C LEU A 174 16.60 -6.62 -10.88
N ARG A 175 16.77 -5.39 -10.37
CA ARG A 175 17.93 -4.53 -10.68
C ARG A 175 19.23 -5.14 -10.19
N ARG A 176 19.22 -5.89 -9.09
CA ARG A 176 20.38 -6.64 -8.60
C ARG A 176 20.74 -7.81 -9.52
N SER A 177 19.73 -8.52 -10.03
CA SER A 177 19.91 -9.71 -10.87
C SER A 177 20.41 -9.40 -12.29
N LYS A 178 20.12 -8.20 -12.84
CA LYS A 178 20.54 -7.80 -14.19
C LYS A 178 21.31 -6.48 -14.19
N LYS A 179 22.43 -6.41 -14.92
CA LYS A 179 23.09 -5.18 -15.39
C LYS A 179 22.23 -4.37 -16.40
N ASN A 180 20.91 -4.32 -16.21
CA ASN A 180 20.00 -3.68 -17.16
C ASN A 180 19.68 -2.25 -16.67
N ASN A 181 20.47 -1.28 -17.12
CA ASN A 181 20.24 0.16 -16.89
C ASN A 181 19.09 0.75 -17.75
N GLY A 182 18.32 -0.10 -18.43
CA GLY A 182 17.27 0.33 -19.37
C GLY A 182 15.91 0.56 -18.71
N ALA A 183 15.48 1.82 -18.69
CA ALA A 183 14.11 2.31 -18.52
C ALA A 183 13.53 2.30 -17.10
N MET A 184 13.78 3.39 -16.36
CA MET A 184 13.08 3.74 -15.11
C MET A 184 12.93 5.27 -14.99
N GLU A 185 12.28 5.94 -15.96
CA GLU A 185 12.20 7.42 -15.97
C GLU A 185 11.14 8.02 -15.03
N LEU A 186 10.11 7.25 -14.64
CA LEU A 186 9.00 7.77 -13.82
C LEU A 186 9.07 7.38 -12.35
N PHE A 187 9.75 6.28 -12.06
CA PHE A 187 10.14 5.85 -10.73
C PHE A 187 11.61 6.25 -10.61
N GLY A 188 11.95 7.22 -9.77
CA GLY A 188 13.35 7.53 -9.50
C GLY A 188 14.05 6.33 -8.87
N ASP A 189 15.37 6.42 -8.66
CA ASP A 189 16.11 5.37 -7.97
C ASP A 189 15.47 5.09 -6.62
N CYS A 190 14.91 3.88 -6.47
CA CYS A 190 14.61 3.34 -5.16
C CYS A 190 15.85 2.71 -4.59
N SER A 191 16.09 3.05 -3.34
CA SER A 191 17.20 2.54 -2.57
C SER A 191 16.71 2.07 -1.21
N LEU A 192 17.39 1.06 -0.70
CA LEU A 192 17.29 0.67 0.70
C LEU A 192 18.39 1.43 1.43
N VAL A 193 18.01 2.31 2.34
CA VAL A 193 18.93 3.13 3.13
C VAL A 193 18.89 2.65 4.58
N PHE A 194 20.06 2.57 5.21
CA PHE A 194 20.19 2.27 6.63
C PHE A 194 20.63 3.56 7.34
N ASP A 195 19.80 4.04 8.26
CA ASP A 195 20.09 5.17 9.14
C ASP A 195 20.13 4.65 10.58
N ASP A 196 21.29 4.70 11.25
CA ASP A 196 21.51 4.08 12.57
C ASP A 196 20.92 2.65 12.66
N ASP A 197 21.29 1.79 11.70
CA ASP A 197 20.80 0.41 11.55
C ASP A 197 19.29 0.25 11.28
N LYS A 198 18.54 1.35 11.08
CA LYS A 198 17.12 1.31 10.72
C LYS A 198 16.94 1.32 9.21
N PRO A 199 16.44 0.22 8.60
CA PRO A 199 16.25 0.17 7.17
C PRO A 199 15.01 0.95 6.74
N THR A 200 15.13 1.73 5.66
CA THR A 200 14.02 2.44 5.01
C THR A 200 14.12 2.28 3.50
N ILE A 201 13.05 1.80 2.85
CA ILE A 201 12.93 1.90 1.40
C ILE A 201 12.56 3.34 1.08
N SER A 202 13.44 4.03 0.38
CA SER A 202 13.25 5.41 -0.08
C SER A 202 13.08 5.44 -1.58
N CYS A 203 11.97 5.99 -2.04
CA CYS A 203 11.61 6.02 -3.45
C CYS A 203 11.23 7.43 -3.88
N ASN A 204 12.05 8.01 -4.76
CA ASN A 204 11.73 9.28 -5.41
C ASN A 204 10.70 9.04 -6.51
N LEU A 205 9.57 9.73 -6.43
CA LEU A 205 8.49 9.64 -7.40
C LEU A 205 8.38 10.95 -8.19
N PHE A 206 7.61 10.92 -9.27
CA PHE A 206 7.32 12.10 -10.10
C PHE A 206 6.75 13.30 -9.30
N ASP A 207 7.02 14.54 -9.75
CA ASP A 207 6.46 15.79 -9.18
C ASP A 207 6.86 16.00 -7.70
N SER A 208 8.15 15.77 -7.38
CA SER A 208 8.76 15.92 -6.04
C SER A 208 8.06 15.14 -4.94
N MET A 209 7.39 14.04 -5.31
CA MET A 209 6.79 13.12 -4.35
C MET A 209 7.86 12.11 -3.92
N ARG A 210 7.89 11.75 -2.64
CA ARG A 210 8.76 10.70 -2.12
C ARG A 210 7.90 9.74 -1.29
N VAL A 211 8.21 8.46 -1.38
CA VAL A 211 7.65 7.41 -0.52
C VAL A 211 8.79 6.86 0.30
N ASP A 212 8.61 6.87 1.61
CA ASP A 212 9.53 6.28 2.58
C ASP A 212 8.77 5.22 3.38
N ILE A 213 9.27 4.00 3.34
CA ILE A 213 8.70 2.88 4.09
C ILE A 213 9.75 2.40 5.07
N SER A 214 9.52 2.67 6.36
CA SER A 214 10.34 2.12 7.43
C SER A 214 10.14 0.61 7.50
N LEU A 215 11.26 -0.11 7.53
CA LEU A 215 11.32 -1.56 7.66
C LEU A 215 11.73 -1.96 9.09
N THR A 216 11.40 -1.13 10.08
CA THR A 216 11.60 -1.43 11.50
C THR A 216 10.30 -1.92 12.12
N CYS A 217 10.32 -3.10 12.73
CA CYS A 217 9.19 -3.65 13.44
C CYS A 217 8.97 -2.84 14.73
N SER A 218 7.82 -2.18 14.87
CA SER A 218 7.51 -1.36 16.07
C SER A 218 7.27 -2.14 17.36
N ILE A 219 7.27 -3.48 17.29
CA ILE A 219 7.14 -4.36 18.47
C ILE A 219 8.51 -4.72 19.03
N CYS A 220 9.41 -5.26 18.20
CA CYS A 220 10.76 -5.65 18.64
C CYS A 220 11.84 -4.58 18.42
N LEU A 221 11.48 -3.45 17.77
CA LEU A 221 12.34 -2.31 17.45
C LEU A 221 13.57 -2.64 16.60
N ASP A 222 13.49 -3.77 15.88
CA ASP A 222 14.55 -4.31 15.03
C ASP A 222 14.09 -4.30 13.55
N THR A 223 14.98 -4.60 12.62
CA THR A 223 14.63 -4.82 11.21
C THR A 223 13.53 -5.89 11.11
N VAL A 224 12.51 -5.66 10.28
CA VAL A 224 11.44 -6.64 10.08
C VAL A 224 12.02 -7.96 9.52
N PHE A 225 11.59 -9.08 10.08
CA PHE A 225 12.00 -10.42 9.67
C PHE A 225 10.77 -11.29 9.45
N ASP A 226 10.75 -12.07 8.35
CA ASP A 226 9.53 -12.71 7.86
C ASP A 226 8.38 -11.69 7.80
N PRO A 227 8.57 -10.60 7.02
CA PRO A 227 7.71 -9.43 7.07
C PRO A 227 6.28 -9.76 6.64
N VAL A 228 5.34 -9.34 7.47
CA VAL A 228 3.91 -9.37 7.16
C VAL A 228 3.33 -7.98 7.20
N ALA A 229 2.53 -7.64 6.20
CA ALA A 229 1.68 -6.47 6.24
C ALA A 229 0.29 -6.84 6.73
N LEU A 230 -0.19 -6.16 7.77
CA LEU A 230 -1.58 -6.26 8.20
C LEU A 230 -2.49 -5.59 7.16
N SER A 231 -3.80 -5.85 7.22
CA SER A 231 -4.74 -5.23 6.27
C SER A 231 -4.83 -3.70 6.40
N CYS A 232 -4.26 -3.13 7.46
CA CYS A 232 -4.06 -1.70 7.64
C CYS A 232 -2.72 -1.17 7.09
N GLY A 233 -2.00 -1.94 6.28
CA GLY A 233 -0.74 -1.56 5.62
C GLY A 233 0.51 -1.58 6.52
N HIS A 234 0.37 -1.54 7.84
CA HIS A 234 1.51 -1.61 8.77
C HIS A 234 2.24 -2.96 8.70
N ILE A 235 3.58 -2.89 8.69
CA ILE A 235 4.48 -4.04 8.52
C ILE A 235 5.12 -4.41 9.86
N TYR A 236 5.18 -5.71 10.15
CA TYR A 236 5.80 -6.27 11.36
C TYR A 236 6.47 -7.60 11.02
N CYS A 237 7.25 -8.15 11.96
CA CYS A 237 7.67 -9.55 11.88
C CYS A 237 6.45 -10.48 12.05
N TYR A 238 6.46 -11.65 11.40
CA TYR A 238 5.40 -12.66 11.57
C TYR A 238 5.20 -13.05 13.05
N LEU A 239 6.26 -13.42 13.76
CA LEU A 239 6.20 -13.80 15.19
C LEU A 239 5.65 -12.68 16.07
N CYS A 240 6.08 -11.44 15.83
CA CYS A 240 5.61 -10.27 16.56
C CYS A 240 4.10 -10.04 16.31
N SER A 241 3.64 -10.26 15.08
CA SER A 241 2.23 -10.16 14.73
C SER A 241 1.40 -11.25 15.40
N CYS A 242 1.88 -12.49 15.45
CA CYS A 242 1.18 -13.59 16.14
C CYS A 242 1.02 -13.29 17.63
N SER A 243 2.10 -12.82 18.28
CA SER A 243 2.06 -12.39 19.68
C SER A 243 1.07 -11.25 19.90
N ALA A 244 1.12 -10.19 19.08
CA ALA A 244 0.20 -9.05 19.18
C ALA A 244 -1.27 -9.41 18.91
N ALA A 245 -1.53 -10.43 18.10
CA ALA A 245 -2.85 -10.96 17.82
C ALA A 245 -3.35 -11.98 18.85
N SER A 246 -2.49 -12.38 19.80
CA SER A 246 -2.73 -13.45 20.78
C SER A 246 -3.08 -14.79 20.12
N VAL A 247 -2.38 -15.12 19.03
CA VAL A 247 -2.49 -16.40 18.32
C VAL A 247 -1.17 -17.14 18.34
N THR A 248 -1.23 -18.47 18.30
CA THR A 248 -0.01 -19.26 18.14
C THR A 248 0.51 -19.16 16.71
N ILE A 249 1.81 -19.39 16.52
CA ILE A 249 2.39 -19.42 15.17
C ILE A 249 1.86 -20.58 14.31
N VAL A 250 1.31 -21.61 14.96
CA VAL A 250 0.70 -22.80 14.32
C VAL A 250 -0.70 -22.47 13.80
N ASP A 251 -1.52 -21.81 14.61
CA ASP A 251 -2.85 -21.35 14.21
C ASP A 251 -2.77 -20.22 13.16
N GLY A 252 -1.73 -19.38 13.29
CA GLY A 252 -1.43 -18.27 12.40
C GLY A 252 -2.40 -17.09 12.51
N LEU A 253 -2.08 -16.01 11.79
CA LEU A 253 -2.81 -14.74 11.86
C LEU A 253 -4.27 -14.81 11.40
N LYS A 254 -4.62 -15.80 10.56
CA LYS A 254 -6.00 -16.04 10.10
C LYS A 254 -6.95 -16.37 11.25
N SER A 255 -6.42 -16.94 12.33
CA SER A 255 -7.18 -17.35 13.52
C SER A 255 -7.35 -16.21 14.54
N ALA A 256 -6.83 -15.02 14.24
CA ALA A 256 -6.92 -13.87 15.14
C ALA A 256 -8.37 -13.40 15.32
N GLU A 257 -8.70 -13.03 16.56
CA GLU A 257 -10.01 -12.49 16.88
C GLU A 257 -10.22 -11.12 16.20
N ARG A 258 -11.46 -10.83 15.78
CA ARG A 258 -11.79 -9.55 15.13
C ARG A 258 -11.57 -8.33 16.03
N LYS A 259 -11.50 -8.50 17.36
CA LYS A 259 -11.21 -7.43 18.32
C LYS A 259 -9.72 -7.12 18.46
N SER A 260 -8.82 -7.98 17.97
CA SER A 260 -7.37 -7.75 18.01
C SER A 260 -7.02 -6.52 17.18
N LYS A 261 -6.20 -5.61 17.75
CA LYS A 261 -5.92 -4.29 17.20
C LYS A 261 -4.47 -4.16 16.73
N CYS A 262 -4.27 -3.43 15.63
CA CYS A 262 -2.94 -3.02 15.19
C CYS A 262 -2.19 -2.27 16.30
N PRO A 263 -0.95 -2.62 16.66
CA PRO A 263 -0.17 -1.88 17.64
C PRO A 263 0.08 -0.42 17.26
N LEU A 264 0.26 -0.12 15.98
CA LEU A 264 0.51 1.24 15.46
C LEU A 264 -0.76 2.09 15.34
N CYS A 265 -1.79 1.65 14.59
CA CYS A 265 -2.99 2.47 14.34
C CYS A 265 -4.21 2.11 15.19
N ARG A 266 -4.14 1.09 16.04
CA ARG A 266 -5.25 0.61 16.90
C ARG A 266 -6.51 0.14 16.17
N GLN A 267 -6.48 0.03 14.84
CA GLN A 267 -7.58 -0.54 14.07
C GLN A 267 -7.76 -2.02 14.37
N ALA A 268 -9.00 -2.44 14.59
CA ALA A 268 -9.37 -3.83 14.88
C ALA A 268 -9.56 -4.65 13.59
N GLY A 269 -9.42 -5.97 13.69
CA GLY A 269 -9.74 -6.91 12.61
C GLY A 269 -8.71 -6.93 11.47
N VAL A 270 -7.49 -6.47 11.72
CA VAL A 270 -6.46 -6.27 10.68
C VAL A 270 -5.54 -7.47 10.45
N PHE A 271 -5.55 -8.45 11.36
CA PHE A 271 -4.66 -9.61 11.33
C PHE A 271 -5.12 -10.74 10.38
N PRO A 272 -6.42 -11.12 10.30
CA PRO A 272 -6.83 -12.29 9.51
C PRO A 272 -6.51 -12.21 8.02
N ASN A 273 -6.42 -10.99 7.48
CA ASN A 273 -6.13 -10.72 6.08
C ASN A 273 -4.68 -10.24 5.88
N ALA A 274 -3.79 -10.49 6.84
CA ALA A 274 -2.37 -10.16 6.69
C ALA A 274 -1.75 -10.91 5.52
N VAL A 275 -0.77 -10.28 4.86
CA VAL A 275 -0.05 -10.82 3.71
C VAL A 275 1.44 -10.89 4.02
N HIS A 276 2.08 -11.99 3.63
CA HIS A 276 3.54 -12.07 3.66
C HIS A 276 4.12 -11.26 2.50
N LEU A 277 5.25 -10.61 2.78
CA LEU A 277 5.99 -9.76 1.85
C LEU A 277 7.27 -10.48 1.43
N ASP A 278 7.15 -11.45 0.52
CA ASP A 278 8.20 -12.36 0.06
C ASP A 278 9.35 -11.64 -0.66
N GLU A 279 9.04 -10.66 -1.52
CA GLU A 279 10.03 -9.86 -2.24
C GLU A 279 10.81 -8.96 -1.28
N LEU A 280 10.11 -8.38 -0.29
CA LEU A 280 10.74 -7.63 0.77
C LEU A 280 11.64 -8.51 1.62
N ASN A 281 11.19 -9.72 1.95
CA ASN A 281 11.96 -10.71 2.69
C ASN A 281 13.26 -11.07 1.94
N MET A 282 13.18 -11.32 0.63
CA MET A 282 14.36 -11.57 -0.20
C MET A 282 15.28 -10.33 -0.24
N LEU A 283 14.73 -9.14 -0.44
CA LEU A 283 15.52 -7.90 -0.49
C LEU A 283 16.33 -7.69 0.80
N LEU A 284 15.71 -7.89 1.97
CA LEU A 284 16.36 -7.76 3.27
C LEU A 284 17.47 -8.81 3.43
N SER A 285 17.20 -10.07 3.07
CA SER A 285 18.20 -11.15 3.13
C SER A 285 19.48 -10.84 2.33
N TYR A 286 19.34 -10.17 1.18
CA TYR A 286 20.47 -9.78 0.35
C TYR A 286 21.15 -8.47 0.75
N SER A 287 20.50 -7.65 1.57
CA SER A 287 20.97 -6.31 1.92
C SER A 287 21.63 -6.26 3.29
N CYS A 288 21.24 -7.12 4.23
CA CYS A 288 21.87 -7.26 5.55
C CYS A 288 22.10 -8.74 5.91
N PRO A 289 22.98 -9.46 5.17
CA PRO A 289 23.11 -10.92 5.27
C PRO A 289 23.55 -11.42 6.66
N GLU A 290 24.43 -10.69 7.36
CA GLU A 290 24.88 -11.08 8.70
C GLU A 290 23.77 -10.98 9.75
N TYR A 291 23.00 -9.89 9.70
CA TYR A 291 21.80 -9.73 10.52
C TYR A 291 20.80 -10.84 10.21
N TRP A 292 20.55 -11.09 8.92
CA TRP A 292 19.59 -12.07 8.45
C TRP A 292 19.94 -13.48 8.91
N GLU A 293 21.20 -13.88 8.79
CA GLU A 293 21.68 -15.20 9.23
C GLU A 293 21.58 -15.38 10.75
N LYS A 294 21.90 -14.35 11.54
CA LYS A 294 21.71 -14.42 12.99
C LYS A 294 20.22 -14.54 13.34
N ARG A 295 19.39 -13.73 12.70
CA ARG A 295 17.95 -13.67 12.96
C ARG A 295 17.23 -14.97 12.58
N ILE A 296 17.59 -15.61 11.48
CA ILE A 296 16.99 -16.90 11.07
C ILE A 296 17.34 -18.02 12.06
N GLN A 297 18.58 -18.08 12.56
CA GLN A 297 18.96 -19.10 13.56
C GLN A 297 18.20 -18.89 14.88
N MET A 298 18.11 -17.64 15.35
CA MET A 298 17.34 -17.28 16.55
C MET A 298 15.86 -17.63 16.39
N GLU A 299 15.22 -17.21 15.30
CA GLU A 299 13.80 -17.48 15.07
C GLU A 299 13.50 -18.95 14.83
N ARG A 300 14.44 -19.73 14.29
CA ARG A 300 14.26 -21.18 14.15
C ARG A 300 14.12 -21.86 15.52
N VAL A 301 14.99 -21.54 16.47
CA VAL A 301 14.91 -22.06 17.85
C VAL A 301 13.59 -21.65 18.49
N GLU A 302 13.22 -20.38 18.35
CA GLU A 302 11.99 -19.84 18.93
C GLU A 302 10.72 -20.46 18.32
N ARG A 303 10.68 -20.65 17.00
CA ARG A 303 9.55 -21.31 16.33
C ARG A 303 9.37 -22.76 16.80
N VAL A 304 10.46 -23.50 17.01
CA VAL A 304 10.39 -24.86 17.56
C VAL A 304 9.84 -24.85 19.00
N ARG A 305 10.30 -23.91 19.83
CA ARG A 305 9.81 -23.74 21.21
C ARG A 305 8.30 -23.44 21.23
N LEU A 306 7.86 -22.45 20.47
CA LEU A 306 6.45 -22.04 20.40
C LEU A 306 5.54 -23.14 19.83
N ALA A 307 6.01 -23.90 18.84
CA ALA A 307 5.27 -25.03 18.30
C ALA A 307 5.11 -26.14 19.36
N LYS A 308 6.16 -26.44 20.12
CA LYS A 308 6.11 -27.42 21.20
C LYS A 308 5.09 -27.01 22.28
N GLU A 309 5.13 -25.75 22.71
CA GLU A 309 4.19 -25.22 23.71
C GLU A 309 2.74 -25.28 23.23
N HIS A 310 2.49 -24.99 21.95
CA HIS A 310 1.16 -25.14 21.34
C HIS A 310 0.66 -26.58 21.44
N TRP A 311 1.46 -27.57 21.00
CA TRP A 311 1.05 -28.97 21.05
C TRP A 311 0.90 -29.50 22.48
N GLU A 312 1.75 -29.09 23.42
CA GLU A 312 1.59 -29.43 24.83
C GLU A 312 0.31 -28.84 25.44
N SER A 313 -0.06 -27.62 25.05
CA SER A 313 -1.34 -27.01 25.44
C SER A 313 -2.55 -27.77 24.86
N GLN A 314 -2.47 -28.17 23.58
CA GLN A 314 -3.52 -28.97 22.93
C GLN A 314 -3.68 -30.35 23.58
N CYS A 315 -2.57 -31.03 23.89
CA CYS A 315 -2.59 -32.31 24.60
C CYS A 315 -3.20 -32.17 26.01
N ARG A 316 -2.85 -31.11 26.76
CA ARG A 316 -3.45 -30.86 28.08
C ARG A 316 -4.95 -30.62 28.01
N ALA A 317 -5.37 -29.77 27.08
CA ALA A 317 -6.80 -29.51 26.84
C ALA A 317 -7.56 -30.79 26.45
N PHE A 318 -6.97 -31.65 25.63
CA PHE A 318 -7.55 -32.94 25.27
C PHE A 318 -7.67 -33.91 26.46
N LEU A 319 -6.66 -33.96 27.33
CA LEU A 319 -6.65 -34.81 28.53
C LEU A 319 -7.48 -34.25 29.69
N GLY A 320 -8.02 -33.03 29.58
CA GLY A 320 -8.78 -32.37 30.65
C GLY A 320 -7.92 -31.96 31.84
N MET A 321 -6.62 -31.73 31.63
CA MET A 321 -5.67 -31.22 32.63
C MET A 321 -5.56 -29.70 32.58
#